data_AF-A0A938GFQ7-F1
#
_entry.id   AF-A0A938GFQ7-F1
#
_cell.length_a   1.000
_cell.length_b   1.000
_cell.length_c   1.000
_cell.angle_alpha   90.00
_cell.angle_beta   90.00
_cell.angle_gamma   90.00
#
_symmetry.space_group_name_H-M   'P 1'
#
loop_
_entity.id
_entity.type
_entity.pdbx_description
1 polymer ?
#
loop_
_entity_poly.entity_id
_entity_poly.type
_entity_poly.pdbx_seq_one_letter_code
_entity_poly.pdbx_strand_id
1 'polypeptide(L)'
;MAEWWVHDFKITLSEDASNKIRQAARSTDVARYIFRYDIIFPTGTSWMNNAVYFGSNNDQLESNNGKRTMSLALDLVTGFPEEGQIVIRFADNFDATEDPFVGPLTIYVDNFRLIDTGNVAVTASAPKITSLQYNAGTRTITLKWDSAAGKTYAVDYTQTLGSWPTVMSSGVQGVQGTTTYTGTVPSAASGFFRVRQTH
;
A
#
# COMPACT_ATOMS: atom_id res chain seq x y z
N MET A 1 -27.28 27.39 20.57
CA MET A 1 -26.34 27.75 19.50
C MET A 1 -25.47 26.53 19.28
N ALA A 2 -25.31 26.04 18.04
CA ALA A 2 -24.44 24.89 17.80
C ALA A 2 -23.00 25.30 18.12
N GLU A 3 -22.34 24.51 18.95
CA GLU A 3 -20.94 24.69 19.34
C GLU A 3 -20.10 24.34 18.10
N TRP A 4 -19.65 25.36 17.39
CA TRP A 4 -18.79 25.18 16.23
C TRP A 4 -17.38 24.97 16.76
N TRP A 5 -16.86 23.76 16.59
CA TRP A 5 -15.46 23.45 16.88
C TRP A 5 -14.56 24.48 16.18
N VAL A 6 -13.84 25.27 16.98
CA VAL A 6 -12.80 26.15 16.48
C VAL A 6 -11.56 25.30 16.24
N HIS A 7 -10.85 25.54 15.14
CA HIS A 7 -9.60 24.85 14.86
C HIS A 7 -8.45 25.57 15.58
N ASP A 8 -7.75 24.88 16.47
CA ASP A 8 -6.65 25.44 17.27
C ASP A 8 -5.43 25.78 16.41
N PHE A 9 -5.13 24.93 15.42
CA PHE A 9 -4.09 25.22 14.43
C PHE A 9 -4.35 24.52 13.09
N LYS A 10 -3.58 24.93 12.09
CA LYS A 10 -3.65 24.36 10.74
C LYS A 10 -2.26 24.23 10.14
N ILE A 11 -2.13 23.24 9.26
CA ILE A 11 -0.93 23.02 8.44
C ILE A 11 -1.33 23.15 6.98
N THR A 12 -0.73 24.10 6.28
CA THR A 12 -0.87 24.25 4.84
C THR A 12 0.24 23.47 4.15
N LEU A 13 -0.12 22.51 3.30
CA LEU A 13 0.83 21.74 2.53
C LEU A 13 1.40 22.57 1.38
N SER A 14 2.63 22.27 0.96
CA SER A 14 3.16 22.82 -0.30
C SER A 14 2.31 22.35 -1.48
N GLU A 15 2.39 23.06 -2.60
CA GLU A 15 1.65 22.68 -3.81
C GLU A 15 2.05 21.26 -4.27
N ASP A 16 3.34 20.94 -4.25
CA ASP A 16 3.85 19.60 -4.58
C ASP A 16 3.31 18.50 -3.66
N ALA A 17 3.23 18.75 -2.36
CA ALA A 17 2.65 17.80 -1.41
C ALA A 17 1.13 17.66 -1.63
N SER A 18 0.45 18.77 -1.91
CA SER A 18 -0.99 18.78 -2.20
C SER A 18 -1.29 17.97 -3.47
N ASN A 19 -0.50 18.15 -4.53
CA ASN A 19 -0.58 17.36 -5.76
C ASN A 19 -0.43 15.85 -5.50
N LYS A 20 0.54 15.46 -4.66
CA LYS A 20 0.76 14.05 -4.28
C LYS A 20 -0.43 13.46 -3.54
N ILE A 21 -1.01 14.19 -2.57
CA ILE A 21 -2.21 13.76 -1.86
C ILE A 21 -3.39 13.60 -2.83
N ARG A 22 -3.64 14.58 -3.71
CA ARG A 22 -4.72 14.50 -4.71
C ARG A 22 -4.56 13.29 -5.62
N GLN A 23 -3.34 13.04 -6.10
CA GLN A 23 -3.06 11.86 -6.92
C GLN A 23 -3.32 10.56 -6.16
N ALA A 24 -2.87 10.48 -4.91
CA ALA A 24 -3.06 9.31 -4.06
C ALA A 24 -4.54 9.04 -3.72
N ALA A 25 -5.31 10.08 -3.38
CA ALA A 25 -6.73 9.98 -3.07
C ALA A 25 -7.61 9.63 -4.29
N ARG A 26 -7.10 9.82 -5.52
CA ARG A 26 -7.77 9.38 -6.76
C ARG A 26 -7.51 7.91 -7.09
N SER A 27 -6.65 7.23 -6.35
CA SER A 27 -6.42 5.79 -6.54
C SER A 27 -7.70 5.02 -6.24
N THR A 28 -7.99 4.02 -7.08
CA THR A 28 -9.08 3.06 -6.86
C THR A 28 -8.64 1.85 -6.03
N ASP A 29 -7.37 1.76 -5.68
CA ASP A 29 -6.81 0.64 -4.93
C ASP A 29 -7.12 0.83 -3.43
N VAL A 30 -7.87 -0.11 -2.86
CA VAL A 30 -8.30 -0.07 -1.45
C VAL A 30 -7.08 -0.04 -0.51
N ALA A 31 -7.09 0.87 0.45
CA ALA A 31 -6.04 1.07 1.46
C ALA A 31 -4.60 1.22 0.89
N ARG A 32 -4.47 1.63 -0.38
CA ARG A 32 -3.17 1.78 -1.06
C ARG A 32 -2.35 2.95 -0.52
N TYR A 33 -3.02 4.05 -0.24
CA TYR A 33 -2.36 5.26 0.23
C TYR A 33 -2.90 5.64 1.60
N ILE A 34 -2.00 5.74 2.59
CA ILE A 34 -2.35 6.09 3.96
C ILE A 34 -1.62 7.37 4.34
N PHE A 35 -2.37 8.40 4.68
CA PHE A 35 -1.83 9.57 5.34
C PHE A 35 -1.68 9.30 6.83
N ARG A 36 -0.48 9.51 7.37
CA ARG A 36 -0.21 9.35 8.81
C ARG A 36 0.51 10.57 9.36
N TYR A 37 0.32 10.77 10.65
CA TYR A 37 1.13 11.64 11.47
C TYR A 37 1.20 11.05 12.88
N ASP A 38 2.20 11.48 13.63
CA ASP A 38 2.33 11.12 15.02
C ASP A 38 1.95 12.30 15.90
N ILE A 39 1.37 12.00 17.07
CA ILE A 39 1.04 12.98 18.09
C ILE A 39 1.55 12.48 19.44
N ILE A 40 2.09 13.39 20.25
CA ILE A 40 2.45 13.11 21.64
C ILE A 40 1.47 13.86 22.53
N PHE A 41 0.57 13.11 23.16
CA PHE A 41 -0.37 13.64 24.13
C PHE A 41 0.38 13.96 25.44
N PRO A 42 0.15 15.15 26.02
CA PRO A 42 0.77 15.57 27.27
C PRO A 42 0.24 14.76 28.46
N THR A 43 0.98 14.83 29.56
CA THR A 43 0.48 14.40 30.87
C THR A 43 -0.34 15.54 31.52
N GLY A 44 -1.07 15.25 32.60
CA GLY A 44 -1.91 16.25 33.28
C GLY A 44 -3.34 16.38 32.71
N THR A 45 -3.75 15.44 31.86
CA THR A 45 -5.13 15.32 31.38
C THR A 45 -5.70 13.97 31.80
N SER A 46 -6.99 13.94 32.16
CA SER A 46 -7.73 12.69 32.40
C SER A 46 -8.26 12.12 31.10
N TRP A 47 -8.51 12.98 30.12
CA TRP A 47 -8.87 12.68 28.74
C TRP A 47 -8.45 13.83 27.83
N MET A 48 -8.06 13.51 26.59
CA MET A 48 -7.81 14.49 25.55
C MET A 48 -8.06 13.87 24.16
N ASN A 49 -8.61 14.66 23.24
CA ASN A 49 -8.69 14.31 21.83
C ASN A 49 -7.84 15.25 20.96
N ASN A 50 -7.46 14.74 19.79
CA ASN A 50 -6.97 15.51 18.66
C ASN A 50 -7.85 15.16 17.47
N ALA A 51 -8.79 16.05 17.14
CA ALA A 51 -9.65 15.96 15.97
C ALA A 51 -8.90 16.51 14.74
N VAL A 52 -8.90 15.74 13.65
CA VAL A 52 -8.26 16.10 12.38
C VAL A 52 -9.30 16.26 11.28
N TYR A 53 -9.21 17.40 10.60
CA TYR A 53 -10.04 17.76 9.46
C TYR A 53 -9.17 17.75 8.20
N PHE A 54 -9.40 16.77 7.33
CA PHE A 54 -8.59 16.55 6.14
C PHE A 54 -9.46 16.10 4.96
N GLY A 55 -9.65 16.96 3.96
CA GLY A 55 -10.69 16.76 2.96
C GLY A 55 -12.08 16.74 3.63
N SER A 56 -12.88 15.72 3.34
CA SER A 56 -14.17 15.45 3.98
C SER A 56 -14.04 14.70 5.31
N ASN A 57 -12.84 14.24 5.66
CA ASN A 57 -12.64 13.48 6.90
C ASN A 57 -12.71 14.40 8.11
N ASN A 58 -13.45 13.96 9.12
CA ASN A 58 -13.47 14.52 10.46
C ASN A 58 -13.40 13.37 11.45
N ASP A 59 -12.18 13.01 11.83
CA ASP A 59 -11.89 11.88 12.70
C ASP A 59 -11.07 12.37 13.89
N GLN A 60 -11.01 11.61 14.98
CA GLN A 60 -10.29 12.00 16.18
C GLN A 60 -9.48 10.85 16.77
N LEU A 61 -8.33 11.21 17.31
CA LEU A 61 -7.51 10.31 18.12
C LEU A 61 -7.59 10.75 19.57
N GLU A 62 -7.76 9.80 20.47
CA GLU A 62 -7.93 10.08 21.90
C GLU A 62 -6.83 9.41 22.72
N SER A 63 -6.33 10.13 23.72
CA SER A 63 -5.43 9.59 24.73
C SER A 63 -5.34 10.56 25.91
N ASN A 64 -4.95 10.07 27.08
CA ASN A 64 -4.67 10.91 28.25
C ASN A 64 -3.16 11.13 28.49
N ASN A 65 -2.31 10.55 27.64
CA ASN A 65 -0.87 10.81 27.53
C ASN A 65 -0.23 9.96 26.42
N GLY A 66 1.04 10.26 26.12
CA GLY A 66 1.94 9.42 25.36
C GLY A 66 1.81 9.53 23.85
N LYS A 67 2.70 8.85 23.14
CA LYS A 67 2.72 8.85 21.68
C LYS A 67 1.56 8.01 21.12
N ARG A 68 0.89 8.56 20.12
CA ARG A 68 -0.07 7.87 19.25
C ARG A 68 0.20 8.22 17.79
N THR A 69 -0.37 7.43 16.88
CA THR A 69 -0.24 7.62 15.44
C THR A 69 -1.63 7.62 14.83
N MET A 70 -1.97 8.69 14.11
CA MET A 70 -3.18 8.73 13.30
C MET A 70 -2.92 8.07 11.95
N SER A 71 -3.92 7.36 11.42
CA SER A 71 -3.86 6.73 10.09
C SER A 71 -5.16 6.93 9.34
N LEU A 72 -5.09 7.67 8.23
CA LEU A 72 -6.22 7.94 7.36
C LEU A 72 -5.98 7.26 6.00
N ALA A 73 -6.80 6.27 5.67
CA ALA A 73 -6.77 5.61 4.37
C ALA A 73 -7.42 6.55 3.33
N LEU A 74 -6.66 6.97 2.33
CA LEU A 74 -7.08 8.05 1.42
C LEU A 74 -8.19 7.65 0.45
N ASP A 75 -8.42 6.35 0.26
CA ASP A 75 -9.57 5.81 -0.48
C ASP A 75 -10.91 6.06 0.23
N LEU A 76 -10.89 6.37 1.53
CA LEU A 76 -12.07 6.73 2.31
C LEU A 76 -12.24 8.26 2.47
N VAL A 77 -11.28 9.05 2.01
CA VAL A 77 -11.29 10.51 2.17
C VAL A 77 -11.62 11.18 0.85
N THR A 78 -12.66 12.02 0.85
CA THR A 78 -13.10 12.77 -0.34
C THR A 78 -12.97 14.27 -0.11
N GLY A 79 -13.50 15.10 -1.01
CA GLY A 79 -13.65 16.55 -0.75
C GLY A 79 -12.34 17.35 -0.72
N PHE A 80 -11.24 16.82 -1.27
CA PHE A 80 -10.06 17.64 -1.52
C PHE A 80 -10.34 18.68 -2.62
N PRO A 81 -9.83 19.92 -2.50
CA PRO A 81 -9.92 20.89 -3.58
C PRO A 81 -9.20 20.36 -4.83
N GLU A 82 -9.74 20.64 -6.02
CA GLU A 82 -9.15 20.16 -7.28
C GLU A 82 -7.76 20.78 -7.56
N GLU A 83 -7.57 22.03 -7.11
CA GLU A 83 -6.37 22.82 -7.29
C GLU A 83 -5.98 23.56 -6.01
N GLY A 84 -4.74 24.02 -5.94
CA GLY A 84 -4.20 24.78 -4.83
C GLY A 84 -3.82 23.93 -3.62
N GLN A 85 -3.41 24.62 -2.56
CA GLN A 85 -2.86 24.00 -1.37
C GLN A 85 -3.93 23.32 -0.53
N ILE A 86 -3.67 22.07 -0.13
CA ILE A 86 -4.47 21.36 0.85
C ILE A 86 -4.08 21.85 2.25
N VAL A 87 -5.10 22.08 3.09
CA VAL A 87 -4.96 22.48 4.49
C VAL A 87 -5.47 21.35 5.37
N ILE A 88 -4.64 20.95 6.34
CA ILE A 88 -5.02 20.06 7.44
C ILE A 88 -5.36 20.96 8.63
N ARG A 89 -6.51 20.74 9.27
CA ARG A 89 -6.90 21.51 10.46
C ARG A 89 -7.03 20.58 11.66
N PHE A 90 -6.68 21.09 12.83
CA PHE A 90 -6.73 20.34 14.07
C PHE A 90 -7.59 21.09 15.09
N ALA A 91 -8.33 20.34 15.88
CA ALA A 91 -9.00 20.84 17.07
C ALA A 91 -8.71 19.89 18.23
N ASP A 92 -8.32 20.44 19.38
CA ASP A 92 -7.92 19.72 20.57
C ASP A 92 -8.87 20.09 21.71
N ASN A 93 -9.37 19.09 22.42
CA ASN A 93 -10.15 19.28 23.62
C ASN A 93 -9.66 18.33 24.71
N PHE A 94 -9.72 18.75 25.96
CA PHE A 94 -9.19 17.99 27.07
C PHE A 94 -9.91 18.28 28.38
N ASP A 95 -9.88 17.27 29.26
CA ASP A 95 -10.21 17.40 30.67
C ASP A 95 -8.90 17.43 31.45
N ALA A 96 -8.62 18.55 32.13
CA ALA A 96 -7.45 18.67 33.00
C ALA A 96 -7.62 17.80 34.26
N THR A 97 -6.52 17.24 34.77
CA THR A 97 -6.55 16.58 36.10
C THR A 97 -6.54 17.59 37.25
N GLU A 98 -6.08 18.81 37.00
CA GLU A 98 -6.01 19.89 37.98
C GLU A 98 -7.16 20.88 37.79
N ASP A 99 -7.74 21.34 38.91
CA ASP A 99 -8.77 22.37 38.95
C ASP A 99 -8.41 23.43 40.02
N PRO A 100 -8.15 24.70 39.65
CA PRO A 100 -8.18 25.22 38.28
C PRO A 100 -6.94 24.81 37.47
N PHE A 101 -7.13 24.57 36.18
CA PHE A 101 -6.02 24.39 35.24
C PHE A 101 -5.22 25.69 35.08
N VAL A 102 -3.90 25.63 35.31
CA VAL A 102 -3.02 26.81 35.25
C VAL A 102 -2.17 26.86 33.96
N GLY A 103 -2.03 25.73 33.25
CA GLY A 103 -1.25 25.63 32.01
C GLY A 103 0.24 25.94 32.12
N PRO A 104 0.99 25.87 31.01
CA PRO A 104 0.56 25.50 29.66
C PRO A 104 0.39 23.98 29.48
N LEU A 105 -0.37 23.59 28.45
CA LEU A 105 -0.42 22.22 27.94
C LEU A 105 0.29 22.18 26.58
N THR A 106 1.33 21.35 26.45
CA THR A 106 2.13 21.26 25.22
C THR A 106 1.85 19.97 24.47
N ILE A 107 1.46 20.09 23.20
CA ILE A 107 1.19 18.98 22.30
C ILE A 107 2.23 19.01 21.19
N TYR A 108 2.70 17.84 20.78
CA TYR A 108 3.59 17.71 19.62
C TYR A 108 2.86 16.93 18.53
N VAL A 109 2.79 17.51 17.32
CA VAL A 109 2.27 16.84 16.13
C VAL A 109 3.35 16.85 15.07
N ASP A 110 3.82 15.68 14.67
CA ASP A 110 4.99 15.54 13.82
C ASP A 110 4.91 14.33 12.87
N ASN A 111 6.00 14.08 12.13
CA ASN A 111 6.19 12.91 11.26
C ASN A 111 5.04 12.67 10.24
N PHE A 112 4.52 13.76 9.69
CA PHE A 112 3.56 13.73 8.58
C PHE A 112 4.12 12.97 7.38
N ARG A 113 3.39 11.95 6.94
CA ARG A 113 3.83 11.04 5.89
C ARG A 113 2.67 10.56 5.05
N LEU A 114 2.86 10.59 3.73
CA LEU A 114 2.05 9.83 2.78
C LEU A 114 2.74 8.48 2.58
N ILE A 115 2.10 7.41 3.02
CA ILE A 115 2.59 6.05 2.85
C ILE A 115 1.88 5.45 1.65
N ASP A 116 2.67 5.09 0.65
CA ASP A 116 2.24 4.15 -0.39
C ASP A 116 2.44 2.73 0.16
N THR A 117 1.34 2.05 0.50
CA THR A 117 1.35 0.65 0.95
C THR A 117 1.56 -0.33 -0.19
N GLY A 118 1.69 0.16 -1.43
CA GLY A 118 2.93 -0.16 -2.10
C GLY A 118 3.15 -1.62 -2.45
N ASN A 119 2.14 -2.42 -2.80
CA ASN A 119 2.22 -3.88 -2.76
C ASN A 119 2.74 -4.33 -1.38
N VAL A 120 1.87 -4.41 -0.37
CA VAL A 120 2.09 -5.33 0.76
C VAL A 120 2.08 -6.74 0.17
N ALA A 121 3.19 -7.14 -0.47
CA ALA A 121 3.38 -8.32 -1.30
C ALA A 121 2.06 -9.05 -1.64
N VAL A 122 1.20 -8.41 -2.44
CA VAL A 122 0.42 -9.22 -3.38
C VAL A 122 1.53 -9.78 -4.25
N THR A 123 1.93 -11.02 -3.98
CA THR A 123 2.90 -11.75 -4.81
C THR A 123 2.59 -11.37 -6.25
N ALA A 124 3.54 -10.72 -6.94
CA ALA A 124 3.38 -10.37 -8.36
C ALA A 124 2.70 -11.57 -9.01
N SER A 125 1.47 -11.40 -9.51
CA SER A 125 0.55 -12.53 -9.73
C SER A 125 1.35 -13.62 -10.40
N ALA A 126 1.47 -14.79 -9.74
CA ALA A 126 2.38 -15.83 -10.22
C ALA A 126 2.14 -16.02 -11.72
N PRO A 127 3.19 -16.10 -12.55
CA PRO A 127 3.02 -16.15 -14.00
C PRO A 127 1.98 -17.21 -14.37
N LYS A 128 0.87 -16.77 -14.98
CA LYS A 128 -0.24 -17.65 -15.29
C LYS A 128 0.02 -18.30 -16.64
N ILE A 129 0.23 -19.61 -16.67
CA ILE A 129 0.31 -20.37 -17.92
C ILE A 129 -1.08 -20.34 -18.57
N THR A 130 -1.18 -19.74 -19.75
CA THR A 130 -2.42 -19.57 -20.52
C THR A 130 -2.59 -20.59 -21.62
N SER A 131 -1.50 -21.23 -22.06
CA SER A 131 -1.53 -22.31 -23.05
C SER A 131 -0.41 -23.31 -22.81
N LEU A 132 -0.72 -24.59 -23.00
CA LEU A 132 0.23 -25.70 -22.98
C LEU A 132 -0.05 -26.60 -24.18
N GLN A 133 0.97 -26.86 -24.99
CA GLN A 133 0.91 -27.78 -26.12
C GLN A 133 2.08 -28.76 -26.06
N TYR A 134 1.80 -30.06 -26.16
CA TYR A 134 2.82 -31.11 -26.12
C TYR A 134 2.79 -31.97 -27.38
N ASN A 135 3.96 -32.16 -28.00
CA ASN A 135 4.15 -33.10 -29.09
C ASN A 135 4.90 -34.35 -28.57
N ALA A 136 4.21 -35.49 -28.53
CA ALA A 136 4.78 -36.74 -28.04
C ALA A 136 5.89 -37.31 -28.95
N GLY A 137 5.80 -37.11 -30.27
CA GLY A 137 6.78 -37.63 -31.23
C GLY A 137 8.15 -36.98 -31.10
N THR A 138 8.19 -35.67 -30.81
CA THR A 138 9.43 -34.91 -30.62
C THR A 138 9.73 -34.59 -29.15
N ARG A 139 8.85 -34.98 -28.23
CA ARG A 139 8.88 -34.62 -26.80
C ARG A 139 8.99 -33.11 -26.56
N THR A 140 8.39 -32.33 -27.43
CA THR A 140 8.45 -30.86 -27.36
C THR A 140 7.26 -30.31 -26.60
N ILE A 141 7.50 -29.43 -25.63
CA ILE A 141 6.48 -28.65 -24.93
C ILE A 141 6.56 -27.20 -25.39
N THR A 142 5.40 -26.58 -25.66
CA THR A 142 5.26 -25.14 -25.87
C THR A 142 4.34 -24.58 -24.79
N LEU A 143 4.87 -23.65 -23.99
CA LEU A 143 4.17 -22.95 -22.92
C LEU A 143 3.99 -21.49 -23.30
N LYS A 144 2.81 -20.93 -23.01
CA LYS A 144 2.56 -19.49 -23.04
C LYS A 144 2.08 -19.02 -21.67
N TRP A 145 2.51 -17.85 -21.24
CA TRP A 145 2.06 -17.25 -19.98
C TRP A 145 1.96 -15.74 -20.08
N ASP A 146 1.16 -15.16 -19.19
CA ASP A 146 1.04 -13.71 -19.04
C ASP A 146 2.36 -13.13 -18.50
N SER A 147 2.91 -12.13 -19.18
CA SER A 147 4.24 -11.58 -18.90
C SER A 147 4.35 -10.08 -19.12
N ALA A 148 5.41 -9.50 -18.55
CA ALA A 148 5.74 -8.08 -18.70
C ALA A 148 7.11 -7.92 -19.37
N ALA A 149 7.26 -6.87 -20.18
CA ALA A 149 8.55 -6.51 -20.78
C ALA A 149 9.59 -6.17 -19.70
N GLY A 150 10.85 -6.53 -19.95
CA GLY A 150 11.97 -6.26 -19.02
C GLY A 150 11.98 -7.15 -17.76
N LYS A 151 11.09 -8.14 -17.67
CA LYS A 151 11.16 -9.20 -16.66
C LYS A 151 11.87 -10.43 -17.22
N THR A 152 12.40 -11.25 -16.32
CA THR A 152 13.05 -12.52 -16.69
C THR A 152 12.30 -13.67 -16.03
N TYR A 153 12.25 -14.82 -16.70
CA TYR A 153 11.51 -15.99 -16.24
C TYR A 153 12.35 -17.26 -16.29
N ALA A 154 11.95 -18.24 -15.49
CA ALA A 154 12.42 -19.61 -15.54
C ALA A 154 11.25 -20.58 -15.72
N VAL A 155 11.51 -21.66 -16.45
CA VAL A 155 10.60 -22.79 -16.66
C VAL A 155 11.18 -23.98 -15.92
N ASP A 156 10.44 -24.48 -14.94
CA ASP A 156 10.84 -25.66 -14.17
C ASP A 156 9.93 -26.85 -14.50
N TYR A 157 10.46 -28.05 -14.32
CA TYR A 157 9.78 -29.33 -14.51
C TYR A 157 9.93 -30.21 -13.27
N THR A 158 8.93 -31.03 -13.00
CA THR A 158 9.00 -32.08 -11.99
C THR A 158 8.05 -33.22 -12.31
N GLN A 159 8.32 -34.42 -11.82
CA GLN A 159 7.39 -35.55 -11.90
C GLN A 159 6.42 -35.59 -10.70
N THR A 160 6.72 -34.86 -9.62
CA THR A 160 5.94 -34.87 -8.38
C THR A 160 5.72 -33.46 -7.86
N LEU A 161 4.52 -33.19 -7.34
CA LEU A 161 4.23 -31.92 -6.69
C LEU A 161 4.97 -31.86 -5.34
N GLY A 162 5.67 -30.76 -5.07
CA GLY A 162 6.35 -30.48 -3.79
C GLY A 162 7.81 -30.06 -3.93
N SER A 163 8.54 -30.58 -4.92
CA SER A 163 9.91 -30.15 -5.24
C SER A 163 10.09 -29.95 -6.75
N TRP A 164 10.95 -29.00 -7.12
CA TRP A 164 11.19 -28.59 -8.51
C TRP A 164 12.68 -28.61 -8.83
N PRO A 165 13.31 -29.80 -8.86
CA PRO A 165 14.76 -29.92 -9.03
C PRO A 165 15.24 -29.63 -10.45
N THR A 166 14.36 -29.76 -11.45
CA THR A 166 14.73 -29.60 -12.86
C THR A 166 14.34 -28.22 -13.36
N VAL A 167 15.34 -27.40 -13.68
CA VAL A 167 15.16 -26.14 -14.41
C VAL A 167 15.35 -26.45 -15.89
N MET A 168 14.27 -26.36 -16.67
CA MET A 168 14.32 -26.57 -18.13
C MET A 168 14.93 -25.38 -18.86
N SER A 169 14.68 -24.18 -18.35
CA SER A 169 15.26 -22.94 -18.86
C SER A 169 15.25 -21.87 -17.79
N SER A 170 16.27 -21.02 -17.78
CA SER A 170 16.35 -19.80 -17.00
C SER A 170 16.74 -18.65 -17.91
N GLY A 171 16.43 -17.41 -17.52
CA GLY A 171 16.80 -16.25 -18.33
C GLY A 171 15.83 -15.91 -19.46
N VAL A 172 14.64 -16.54 -19.50
CA VAL A 172 13.66 -16.31 -20.57
C VAL A 172 13.16 -14.87 -20.49
N GLN A 173 13.42 -14.08 -21.53
CA GLN A 173 13.06 -12.67 -21.57
C GLN A 173 11.54 -12.49 -21.70
N GLY A 174 11.00 -11.65 -20.83
CA GLY A 174 9.60 -11.25 -20.81
C GLY A 174 9.25 -10.38 -22.00
N VAL A 175 8.17 -10.73 -22.68
CA VAL A 175 7.51 -9.90 -23.69
C VAL A 175 6.26 -9.32 -23.05
N GLN A 176 5.89 -8.08 -23.39
CA GLN A 176 4.64 -7.51 -22.88
C GLN A 176 3.44 -8.34 -23.34
N GLY A 177 2.56 -8.69 -22.41
CA GLY A 177 1.35 -9.46 -22.69
C GLY A 177 1.60 -10.96 -22.59
N THR A 178 2.35 -11.55 -23.52
CA THR A 178 2.57 -13.00 -23.53
C THR A 178 3.98 -13.39 -23.96
N THR A 179 4.65 -14.18 -23.13
CA THR A 179 5.91 -14.86 -23.47
C THR A 179 5.61 -16.29 -23.86
N THR A 180 6.33 -16.79 -24.85
CA THR A 180 6.28 -18.19 -25.30
C THR A 180 7.63 -18.85 -25.05
N TYR A 181 7.61 -20.07 -24.51
CA TYR A 181 8.79 -20.95 -24.43
C TYR A 181 8.50 -22.27 -25.13
N THR A 182 9.48 -22.76 -25.87
CA THR A 182 9.47 -24.10 -26.44
C THR A 182 10.72 -24.85 -25.99
N GLY A 183 10.55 -26.07 -25.50
CA GLY A 183 11.65 -26.90 -25.00
C GLY A 183 11.37 -28.39 -25.10
N THR A 184 12.39 -29.20 -24.83
CA THR A 184 12.28 -30.67 -24.86
C THR A 184 12.07 -31.20 -23.45
N VAL A 185 11.00 -31.95 -23.23
CA VAL A 185 10.65 -32.56 -21.94
C VAL A 185 11.56 -33.76 -21.67
N PRO A 186 12.08 -33.95 -20.43
CA PRO A 186 12.80 -35.16 -20.03
C PRO A 186 12.02 -36.46 -20.31
N SER A 187 12.72 -37.60 -20.40
CA SER A 187 12.09 -38.88 -20.77
C SER A 187 11.27 -39.40 -19.59
N ALA A 188 10.00 -39.03 -19.56
CA ALA A 188 9.08 -39.34 -18.48
C ALA A 188 7.67 -39.58 -19.04
N ALA A 189 6.91 -40.46 -18.39
CA ALA A 189 5.53 -40.75 -18.76
C ALA A 189 4.56 -39.58 -18.50
N SER A 190 4.87 -38.72 -17.52
CA SER A 190 4.11 -37.52 -17.17
C SER A 190 4.96 -36.56 -16.34
N GLY A 191 4.44 -35.35 -16.10
CA GLY A 191 5.01 -34.41 -15.14
C GLY A 191 4.28 -33.06 -15.12
N PHE A 192 4.76 -32.18 -14.26
CA PHE A 192 4.22 -30.86 -13.99
C PHE A 192 5.22 -29.79 -14.45
N PHE A 193 4.69 -28.65 -14.86
CA PHE A 193 5.47 -27.48 -15.26
C PHE A 193 5.06 -26.29 -14.41
N ARG A 194 6.01 -25.43 -14.10
CA ARG A 194 5.72 -24.09 -13.59
C ARG A 194 6.58 -23.05 -14.30
N VAL A 195 6.04 -21.85 -14.37
CA VAL A 195 6.78 -20.66 -14.75
C VAL A 195 6.92 -19.80 -13.50
N ARG A 196 8.13 -19.27 -13.27
CA ARG A 196 8.40 -18.31 -12.19
C ARG A 196 9.16 -17.13 -12.75
N GLN A 197 8.86 -15.95 -12.23
CA GLN A 197 9.67 -14.77 -12.50
C GLN A 197 10.99 -14.91 -11.72
N THR A 198 12.11 -14.57 -12.36
CA THR A 198 13.42 -14.45 -11.72
C THR A 198 13.77 -12.97 -11.58
N HIS A 199 14.54 -12.62 -10.55
CA HIS A 199 15.01 -11.26 -10.32
C HIS A 199 15.79 -10.72 -11.52
#